data_AF-A0A3N5L8W0-F1
#
_entry.id   AF-A0A3N5L8W0-F1
#
_cell.length_a   1.000
_cell.length_b   1.000
_cell.length_c   1.000
_cell.angle_alpha   90.00
_cell.angle_beta   90.00
_cell.angle_gamma   90.00
#
_symmetry.space_group_name_H-M   'P 1'
#
loop_
_entity.id
_entity.type
_entity.pdbx_description
1 polymer ?
#
loop_
_entity_poly.entity_id
_entity_poly.type
_entity_poly.pdbx_seq_one_letter_code
_entity_poly.pdbx_strand_id
1 'polypeptide(L)'
;MPQEPIEMILLKHWASYVALPIWLTDIAGNLIYYNEPAEPILGRRFDEVGEIPADRLAELFVTSNPDGTPMSSDEVPLVVALTQRVPMHRVVRIAALDGSVRLI
;
A
#
# COMPACT_ATOMS: atom_id res chain seq x y z
N MET A 1 -19.48 -16.93 -7.67
CA MET A 1 -18.68 -15.97 -6.91
C MET A 1 -17.23 -16.42 -7.08
N PRO A 2 -16.32 -15.61 -7.64
CA PRO A 2 -14.91 -15.99 -7.62
C PRO A 2 -14.50 -16.15 -6.16
N GLN A 3 -13.99 -17.33 -5.82
CA GLN A 3 -13.51 -17.63 -4.48
C GLN A 3 -12.14 -16.96 -4.34
N GLU A 4 -11.96 -16.16 -3.27
CA GLU A 4 -10.66 -15.57 -2.96
C GLU A 4 -9.63 -16.70 -2.73
N PRO A 5 -8.41 -16.60 -3.28
CA PRO A 5 -7.36 -17.59 -3.03
C PRO A 5 -7.11 -17.76 -1.53
N ILE A 6 -6.94 -19.00 -1.08
CA ILE A 6 -6.76 -19.33 0.34
C ILE A 6 -5.55 -18.59 0.93
N GLU A 7 -4.51 -18.37 0.14
CA GLU A 7 -3.31 -17.64 0.52
C GLU A 7 -3.63 -16.20 0.92
N MET A 8 -4.53 -15.53 0.18
CA MET A 8 -4.91 -14.15 0.49
C MET A 8 -5.76 -14.09 1.76
N ILE A 9 -6.68 -15.03 1.94
CA ILE A 9 -7.47 -15.16 3.18
C ILE A 9 -6.53 -15.32 4.38
N LEU A 10 -5.56 -16.21 4.29
CA LEU A 10 -4.59 -16.47 5.36
C LEU A 10 -3.67 -15.26 5.60
N LEU A 11 -3.24 -14.55 4.56
CA LEU A 11 -2.41 -13.34 4.69
C LEU A 11 -3.17 -12.20 5.37
N LYS A 12 -4.42 -11.94 4.99
CA LYS A 12 -5.30 -10.95 5.65
C LYS A 12 -5.48 -11.30 7.14
N HIS A 13 -5.79 -12.57 7.42
CA HIS A 13 -5.95 -13.05 8.79
C HIS A 13 -4.67 -12.88 9.60
N TRP A 14 -3.53 -13.32 9.08
CA TRP A 14 -2.23 -13.13 9.74
C TRP A 14 -1.94 -11.65 10.00
N ALA A 15 -2.08 -10.78 8.98
CA ALA A 15 -1.81 -9.35 9.09
C ALA A 15 -2.68 -8.65 10.15
N SER A 16 -3.90 -9.14 10.40
CA SER A 16 -4.78 -8.60 11.46
C SER A 16 -4.27 -8.82 12.90
N TYR A 17 -3.33 -9.75 13.13
CA TYR A 17 -2.76 -10.02 14.46
C TYR A 17 -1.35 -9.45 14.67
N VAL A 18 -0.78 -8.76 13.69
CA VAL A 18 0.58 -8.22 13.78
C VAL A 18 0.52 -6.72 14.07
N ALA A 19 1.34 -6.25 15.00
CA ALA A 19 1.46 -4.82 15.34
C ALA A 19 2.25 -4.00 14.30
N LEU A 20 2.81 -4.66 13.27
CA LEU A 20 3.53 -4.02 12.18
C LEU A 20 2.52 -3.53 11.13
N PRO A 21 2.63 -2.29 10.64
CA PRO A 21 1.84 -1.82 9.50
C PRO A 21 2.12 -2.68 8.26
N ILE A 22 1.05 -3.19 7.64
CA ILE A 22 1.12 -4.07 6.47
C ILE A 22 0.19 -3.52 5.40
N TRP A 23 0.72 -3.47 4.18
CA TRP A 23 -0.01 -3.19 2.94
C TRP A 23 0.08 -4.41 2.04
N LEU A 24 -1.05 -4.91 1.55
CA LEU A 24 -1.14 -6.08 0.67
C LEU A 24 -1.71 -5.67 -0.69
N THR A 25 -0.99 -6.01 -1.75
CA THR A 25 -1.50 -5.93 -3.13
C THR A 25 -1.57 -7.28 -3.80
N ASP A 26 -2.39 -7.40 -4.83
CA ASP A 26 -2.27 -8.50 -5.78
C ASP A 26 -1.15 -8.22 -6.81
N ILE A 27 -0.97 -9.16 -7.75
CA ILE A 27 0.03 -9.06 -8.83
C ILE A 27 -0.27 -7.99 -9.87
N ALA A 28 -1.52 -7.50 -9.93
CA ALA A 28 -1.92 -6.39 -10.79
C ALA A 28 -1.67 -5.03 -10.11
N GLY A 29 -1.26 -5.03 -8.83
CA GLY A 29 -1.00 -3.84 -8.04
C GLY A 29 -2.24 -3.27 -7.37
N ASN A 30 -3.37 -3.98 -7.37
CA ASN A 30 -4.56 -3.55 -6.65
C ASN A 30 -4.31 -3.68 -5.15
N LEU A 31 -4.72 -2.69 -4.36
CA LEU A 31 -4.74 -2.79 -2.91
C LEU A 31 -5.85 -3.74 -2.50
N ILE A 32 -5.47 -4.81 -1.81
CA ILE A 32 -6.37 -5.88 -1.35
C ILE A 32 -6.66 -5.74 0.15
N TYR A 33 -5.70 -5.24 0.93
CA TYR A 33 -5.87 -5.05 2.37
C TYR A 33 -4.74 -4.18 2.96
N TYR A 34 -5.04 -3.44 4.02
CA TYR A 34 -4.04 -2.98 4.98
C TYR A 34 -4.58 -3.15 6.40
N ASN A 35 -3.70 -3.45 7.36
CA ASN A 35 -4.12 -3.75 8.73
C ASN A 35 -4.31 -2.49 9.59
N GLU A 36 -4.92 -2.65 10.78
CA GLU A 36 -5.19 -1.56 11.73
C GLU A 36 -3.96 -0.68 12.01
N PRO A 37 -2.73 -1.21 12.27
CA PRO A 37 -1.54 -0.39 12.43
C PRO A 37 -1.16 0.51 11.24
N ALA A 38 -1.60 0.18 10.01
CA ALA A 38 -1.38 1.02 8.84
C ALA A 38 -2.42 2.15 8.70
N GLU A 39 -3.60 2.04 9.32
CA GLU A 39 -4.66 3.05 9.21
C GLU A 39 -4.20 4.46 9.62
N PRO A 40 -3.47 4.65 10.73
CA PRO A 40 -2.95 5.96 11.09
C PRO A 40 -1.96 6.50 10.07
N ILE A 41 -1.20 5.65 9.37
CA ILE A 41 -0.24 6.08 8.34
C ILE A 41 -0.97 6.52 7.08
N LEU A 42 -2.00 5.77 6.69
CA LEU A 42 -2.75 6.00 5.45
C LEU A 42 -3.86 7.04 5.62
N GLY A 43 -4.21 7.39 6.87
CA GLY A 43 -5.14 8.44 7.23
C GLY A 43 -6.61 8.02 7.23
N ARG A 44 -6.93 6.77 6.89
CA ARG A 44 -8.29 6.21 6.90
C ARG A 44 -8.28 4.73 7.25
N ARG A 45 -9.43 4.24 7.73
CA ARG A 45 -9.64 2.83 8.08
C ARG A 45 -9.88 1.98 6.84
N PHE A 46 -9.42 0.74 6.84
CA PHE A 46 -9.62 -0.14 5.68
C PHE A 46 -11.11 -0.38 5.41
N ASP A 47 -11.91 -0.59 6.47
CA ASP A 47 -13.35 -0.82 6.37
C ASP A 47 -14.13 0.35 5.72
N GLU A 48 -13.55 1.54 5.66
CA GLU A 48 -14.17 2.71 5.00
C GLU A 48 -13.73 2.89 3.55
N VAL A 49 -12.55 2.38 3.18
CA VAL A 49 -11.92 2.59 1.88
C VAL A 49 -12.10 1.36 0.99
N GLY A 50 -11.97 0.16 1.56
CA GLY A 50 -12.03 -1.10 0.86
C GLY A 50 -10.84 -1.36 -0.07
N GLU A 51 -11.01 -2.34 -0.95
CA GLU A 51 -10.04 -2.65 -2.00
C GLU A 51 -10.00 -1.53 -3.04
N ILE A 52 -8.80 -1.20 -3.53
CA ILE A 52 -8.59 -0.09 -4.47
C ILE A 52 -7.86 -0.62 -5.71
N PRO A 53 -8.41 -0.41 -6.91
CA PRO A 53 -7.72 -0.70 -8.16
C PRO A 53 -6.39 0.07 -8.32
N ALA A 54 -5.43 -0.54 -9.01
CA ALA A 54 -4.08 0.01 -9.20
C ALA A 54 -4.06 1.40 -9.87
N ASP A 55 -4.95 1.64 -10.82
CA ASP A 55 -5.08 2.93 -11.52
C ASP A 55 -5.56 4.06 -10.59
N ARG A 56 -6.43 3.74 -9.63
CA ARG A 56 -6.89 4.67 -8.58
C ARG A 56 -5.87 4.89 -7.47
N LEU A 57 -5.02 3.91 -7.18
CA LEU A 57 -4.04 4.02 -6.10
C LEU A 57 -3.05 5.18 -6.31
N ALA A 58 -2.59 5.37 -7.54
CA ALA A 58 -1.64 6.43 -7.87
C ALA A 58 -2.22 7.85 -7.68
N GLU A 59 -3.55 8.00 -7.78
CA GLU A 59 -4.24 9.27 -7.50
C GLU A 59 -4.39 9.52 -5.99
N LEU A 60 -4.59 8.45 -5.22
CA LEU A 60 -4.89 8.51 -3.80
C LEU A 60 -3.65 8.61 -2.92
N PHE A 61 -2.55 7.96 -3.33
CA PHE A 61 -1.31 7.89 -2.56
C PHE A 61 -0.15 8.41 -3.39
N VAL A 62 0.07 9.72 -3.32
CA VAL A 62 1.20 10.34 -3.99
C VAL A 62 2.48 10.04 -3.21
N THR A 63 3.39 9.32 -3.85
CA THR A 63 4.72 8.99 -3.30
C THR A 63 5.76 9.93 -3.88
N SER A 64 6.61 10.47 -3.02
CA SER A 64 7.72 11.35 -3.42
C SER A 64 9.01 10.94 -2.71
N ASN A 65 10.13 11.53 -3.13
CA ASN A 65 11.39 11.38 -2.41
C ASN A 65 11.28 11.95 -0.99
N PRO A 66 12.16 11.54 -0.06
CA PRO A 66 12.16 12.03 1.32
C PRO A 66 12.24 13.56 1.46
N ASP A 67 12.94 14.22 0.54
CA ASP A 67 13.06 15.68 0.47
C ASP A 67 11.84 16.38 -0.15
N GLY A 68 10.83 15.61 -0.59
CA GLY A 68 9.63 16.10 -1.23
C GLY A 68 9.74 16.32 -2.74
N THR A 69 10.89 16.03 -3.36
CA THR A 69 11.01 16.09 -4.82
C THR A 69 10.18 14.99 -5.49
N PRO A 70 9.63 15.23 -6.69
CA PRO A 70 8.85 14.22 -7.41
C PRO A 70 9.64 12.93 -7.62
N MET A 71 8.97 11.80 -7.45
CA MET A 71 9.50 10.48 -7.76
C MET A 71 8.87 10.00 -9.08
N SER A 72 9.66 9.39 -9.96
CA SER A 72 9.10 8.78 -11.16
C SER A 72 8.25 7.56 -10.80
N SER A 73 7.18 7.28 -11.54
CA SER A 73 6.26 6.18 -11.23
C SER A 73 6.94 4.82 -11.24
N ASP A 74 7.94 4.61 -12.10
CA ASP A 74 8.75 3.41 -12.20
C ASP A 74 9.80 3.27 -11.08
N GLU A 75 10.03 4.32 -10.29
CA GLU A 75 10.91 4.30 -9.12
C GLU A 75 10.17 4.06 -7.80
N VAL A 76 8.83 4.09 -7.82
CA VAL A 76 8.01 3.82 -6.63
C VAL A 76 8.32 2.40 -6.14
N PRO A 77 8.67 2.20 -4.86
CA PRO A 77 9.12 0.89 -4.36
C PRO A 77 8.16 -0.26 -4.65
N LEU A 78 6.85 -0.02 -4.53
CA LEU A 78 5.82 -1.00 -4.88
C LEU A 78 5.85 -1.37 -6.37
N VAL A 79 5.99 -0.37 -7.26
CA VAL A 79 6.05 -0.58 -8.71
C VAL A 79 7.32 -1.35 -9.09
N VAL A 80 8.47 -0.99 -8.52
CA VAL A 80 9.73 -1.73 -8.71
C VAL A 80 9.56 -3.18 -8.27
N ALA A 81 9.01 -3.42 -7.07
CA ALA A 81 8.82 -4.77 -6.55
C ALA A 81 7.91 -5.63 -7.44
N LEU A 82 6.81 -5.05 -7.95
CA LEU A 82 5.87 -5.75 -8.83
C LEU A 82 6.48 -6.04 -10.22
N THR A 83 7.14 -5.06 -10.82
CA THR A 83 7.64 -5.15 -12.20
C THR A 83 8.93 -5.95 -12.31
N GLN A 84 9.87 -5.76 -11.38
CA GLN A 84 11.17 -6.41 -11.39
C GLN A 84 11.20 -7.71 -10.57
N ARG A 85 10.16 -7.97 -9.76
CA ARG A 85 10.02 -9.17 -8.91
C ARG A 85 11.17 -9.33 -7.91
N VAL A 86 11.63 -8.21 -7.36
CA VAL A 86 12.66 -8.18 -6.30
C VAL A 86 12.15 -7.35 -5.12
N PRO A 87 12.51 -7.70 -3.87
CA PRO A 87 12.22 -6.85 -2.73
C PRO A 87 12.85 -5.47 -2.90
N MET A 88 12.11 -4.41 -2.55
CA MET A 88 12.59 -3.04 -2.61
C MET A 88 12.37 -2.35 -1.27
N HIS A 89 13.42 -1.71 -0.76
CA HIS A 89 13.39 -1.00 0.52
C HIS A 89 13.87 0.43 0.28
N ARG A 90 13.05 1.41 0.63
CA ARG A 90 13.37 2.83 0.48
C ARG A 90 12.55 3.64 1.47
N VAL A 91 13.16 4.63 2.08
CA VAL A 91 12.40 5.66 2.80
C VAL A 91 11.74 6.56 1.78
N VAL A 92 10.44 6.77 1.90
CA VAL A 92 9.65 7.61 0.99
C VAL A 92 8.76 8.55 1.77
N ARG A 93 8.33 9.61 1.10
CA ARG A 93 7.32 10.53 1.61
C ARG A 93 5.99 10.20 0.94
N ILE A 94 4.92 10.07 1.72
CA ILE A 94 3.57 9.76 1.21
C ILE A 94 2.59 10.83 1.66
N ALA A 95 1.77 11.32 0.73
CA ALA A 95 0.55 12.03 1.06
C ALA A 95 -0.55 11.03 1.45
N ALA A 96 -0.97 11.07 2.71
CA ALA A 96 -2.03 10.23 3.24
C ALA A 96 -3.42 10.78 2.90
N LEU A 97 -4.45 9.94 3.03
CA LEU A 97 -5.84 10.29 2.71
C LEU A 97 -6.45 11.32 3.66
N ASP A 98 -5.82 11.53 4.83
CA ASP A 98 -6.17 12.60 5.77
C ASP A 98 -5.54 13.96 5.39
N GLY A 99 -4.81 14.03 4.28
CA GLY A 99 -4.08 15.21 3.81
C GLY A 99 -2.74 15.45 4.51
N SER A 100 -2.40 14.64 5.52
CA SER A 100 -1.10 14.69 6.18
C SER A 100 -0.02 14.10 5.28
N VAL A 101 1.22 14.54 5.49
CA VAL A 101 2.37 13.99 4.77
C VAL A 101 3.32 13.33 5.75
N ARG A 102 3.72 12.10 5.45
CA ARG A 102 4.48 11.24 6.36
C ARG A 102 5.71 10.68 5.65
N LEU A 103 6.80 10.51 6.40
CA LEU A 103 7.96 9.73 5.98
C LEU A 103 7.80 8.32 6.53
N ILE A 104 7.97 7.31 5.67
CA ILE A 104 7.95 5.89 6.03
C ILE A 104 9.14 5.15 5.44
#